data_AF-A0A2R6S4P7-F1
#
_entry.id   AF-A0A2R6S4P7-F1
#
_cell.length_a   1.000
_cell.length_b   1.000
_cell.length_c   1.000
_cell.angle_alpha   90.00
_cell.angle_beta   90.00
_cell.angle_gamma   90.00
#
_symmetry.space_group_name_H-M   'P 1'
#
loop_
_entity.id
_entity.type
_entity.pdbx_description
1 polymer ?
#
loop_
_entity_poly.entity_id
_entity_poly.type
_entity_poly.pdbx_seq_one_letter_code
_entity_poly.pdbx_strand_id
1 'polypeptide(L)'
;MTTIPARLARVTRVAHSPEQARAAVIQLYRDWWRGAPEIISIYTLNVTVPFFRQCIRRRFEENRYVSDTRSIDHLVLRGRQEYQETMNFWKNTDHIMGILLAPKGRPQRSFLQKFYEEVNLVLAIQRHPRGWEQGKPWL
;
A
#
# COMPACT_ATOMS: atom_id res chain seq x y z
N MET A 1 12.19 -34.95 6.92
CA MET A 1 12.34 -34.10 5.72
C MET A 1 12.60 -32.67 6.17
N THR A 2 13.71 -32.05 5.75
CA THR A 2 13.99 -30.63 5.99
C THR A 2 13.57 -29.81 4.77
N THR A 3 12.68 -28.84 4.95
CA THR A 3 12.21 -27.96 3.86
C THR A 3 13.07 -26.69 3.77
N ILE A 4 13.51 -26.34 2.55
CA ILE A 4 14.31 -25.13 2.29
C ILE A 4 13.35 -23.93 2.19
N PRO A 5 13.62 -22.80 2.87
CA PRO A 5 12.73 -21.64 2.83
C PRO A 5 12.82 -20.90 1.49
N ALA A 6 11.74 -20.19 1.13
CA ALA A 6 11.69 -19.39 -0.08
C ALA A 6 12.71 -18.25 -0.07
N ARG A 7 13.06 -17.75 -1.28
CA ARG A 7 13.96 -16.59 -1.44
C ARG A 7 13.44 -15.40 -0.61
N LEU A 8 14.35 -14.71 0.07
CA LEU A 8 14.09 -13.59 0.99
C LEU A 8 13.27 -13.91 2.25
N ALA A 9 12.95 -15.18 2.52
CA ALA A 9 12.28 -15.57 3.75
C ALA A 9 13.13 -15.20 4.97
N ARG A 10 12.45 -14.69 6.00
CA ARG A 10 13.07 -14.34 7.27
C ARG A 10 12.29 -14.96 8.40
N VAL A 11 13.01 -15.46 9.40
CA VAL A 11 12.42 -15.92 10.65
C VAL A 11 11.80 -14.71 11.36
N THR A 12 10.56 -14.86 11.82
CA THR A 12 9.89 -13.84 12.63
C THR A 12 10.69 -13.59 13.91
N ARG A 13 10.97 -12.32 14.19
CA ARG A 13 11.67 -11.88 15.41
C ARG A 13 10.83 -10.79 16.06
N VAL A 14 10.84 -10.78 17.39
CA VAL A 14 10.21 -9.74 18.21
C VAL A 14 11.33 -8.83 18.72
N ALA A 15 11.16 -7.52 18.59
CA ALA A 15 12.09 -6.55 19.13
C ALA A 15 11.93 -6.49 20.65
N HIS A 16 13.06 -6.53 21.36
CA HIS A 16 13.08 -6.39 22.82
C HIS A 16 13.29 -4.94 23.25
N SER A 17 13.66 -4.06 22.33
CA SER A 17 13.81 -2.62 22.57
C SER A 17 13.31 -1.78 21.39
N PRO A 18 12.89 -0.52 21.63
CA PRO A 18 12.49 0.40 20.56
C PRO A 18 13.59 0.66 19.53
N GLU A 19 14.86 0.60 19.95
CA GLU A 19 16.02 0.77 19.08
C GLU A 19 16.15 -0.37 18.07
N GLN A 20 15.92 -1.61 18.50
CA GLN A 20 15.89 -2.78 17.62
C GLN A 20 14.74 -2.68 16.60
N ALA A 21 13.56 -2.29 17.06
CA ALA A 21 12.41 -2.08 16.17
C ALA A 21 12.70 -0.99 15.13
N ARG A 22 13.28 0.15 15.55
CA ARG A 22 13.69 1.24 14.65
C ARG A 22 14.71 0.77 13.62
N ALA A 23 15.73 0.00 14.04
CA ALA A 23 16.71 -0.57 13.13
C ALA A 23 16.06 -1.50 12.09
N ALA A 24 15.10 -2.32 12.52
CA ALA A 24 14.36 -3.23 11.63
C ALA A 24 13.51 -2.47 10.58
N VAL A 25 12.84 -1.39 11.00
CA VAL A 25 12.09 -0.48 10.12
C VAL A 25 13.00 0.18 9.09
N ILE A 26 14.14 0.75 9.53
CA ILE A 26 15.11 1.40 8.63
C ILE A 26 15.66 0.39 7.62
N GLN A 27 16.01 -0.81 8.07
CA GLN A 27 16.50 -1.85 7.16
C GLN A 27 15.42 -2.22 6.12
N LEU A 28 14.16 -2.38 6.55
CA LEU A 28 13.06 -2.68 5.64
C LEU A 28 12.88 -1.56 4.60
N TYR A 29 12.90 -0.30 5.03
CA TYR A 29 12.81 0.85 4.12
C TYR A 29 13.95 0.86 3.09
N ARG A 30 15.19 0.58 3.51
CA ARG A 30 16.35 0.50 2.62
C ARG A 30 16.22 -0.64 1.60
N ASP A 31 15.68 -1.78 2.01
CA ASP A 31 15.47 -2.93 1.13
C ASP A 31 14.45 -2.60 0.02
N TRP A 32 13.33 -1.95 0.38
CA TRP A 32 12.38 -1.41 -0.60
C TRP A 32 12.99 -0.34 -1.52
N TRP A 33 13.78 0.58 -0.96
CA TRP A 33 14.39 1.66 -1.74
C TRP A 33 15.36 1.16 -2.81
N ARG A 34 16.15 0.14 -2.46
CA ARG A 34 17.10 -0.53 -3.37
C ARG A 34 16.39 -1.46 -4.35
N GLY A 35 15.31 -2.10 -3.92
CA GLY A 35 14.53 -3.00 -4.76
C GLY A 35 13.68 -2.30 -5.83
N ALA A 36 13.38 -1.01 -5.67
CA ALA A 36 12.52 -0.25 -6.58
C ALA A 36 12.81 -0.45 -8.10
N PRO A 37 14.05 -0.31 -8.61
CA PRO A 37 14.33 -0.52 -10.03
C PRO A 37 14.07 -1.96 -10.50
N GLU A 38 14.41 -2.97 -9.69
CA GLU A 38 14.16 -4.38 -9.99
C GLU A 38 12.65 -4.66 -10.03
N ILE A 39 11.89 -4.14 -9.07
CA ILE A 39 10.42 -4.28 -9.04
C ILE A 39 9.77 -3.64 -10.28
N ILE A 40 10.18 -2.43 -10.65
CA ILE A 40 9.64 -1.77 -11.85
C ILE A 40 9.93 -2.60 -13.10
N SER A 41 11.14 -3.18 -13.21
CA SER A 41 11.52 -4.02 -14.33
C SER A 41 10.75 -5.34 -14.38
N ILE A 42 10.64 -6.05 -13.25
CA ILE A 42 9.97 -7.36 -13.16
C ILE A 42 8.49 -7.24 -13.53
N TYR A 43 7.83 -6.17 -13.09
CA TYR A 43 6.40 -5.96 -13.32
C TYR A 43 6.10 -5.08 -14.54
N THR A 44 7.13 -4.65 -15.28
CA THR A 44 6.99 -3.74 -16.44
C THR A 44 6.11 -2.51 -16.13
N LEU A 45 6.35 -1.88 -14.97
CA LEU A 45 5.49 -0.79 -14.52
C LEU A 45 5.74 0.49 -15.31
N ASN A 46 4.66 1.16 -15.73
CA ASN A 46 4.70 2.48 -16.38
C ASN A 46 4.88 3.63 -15.38
N VAL A 47 5.80 3.48 -14.41
CA VAL A 47 6.10 4.50 -13.40
C VAL A 47 7.60 4.68 -13.23
N THR A 48 8.01 5.87 -12.79
CA THR A 48 9.44 6.16 -12.57
C THR A 48 9.91 5.62 -11.21
N VAL A 49 11.20 5.29 -11.10
CA VAL A 49 11.82 4.85 -9.83
C VAL A 49 11.63 5.88 -8.70
N PRO A 50 11.78 7.20 -8.93
CA PRO A 50 11.50 8.20 -7.90
C PRO A 50 10.05 8.19 -7.43
N PHE A 51 9.08 8.04 -8.34
CA PHE A 51 7.66 7.96 -7.99
C PHE A 51 7.38 6.74 -7.11
N PHE A 52 7.87 5.56 -7.50
CA PHE A 52 7.73 4.34 -6.71
C PHE A 52 8.29 4.53 -5.29
N ARG A 53 9.51 5.09 -5.18
CA ARG A 53 10.16 5.39 -3.90
C ARG A 53 9.35 6.37 -3.05
N GLN A 54 8.72 7.36 -3.66
CA GLN A 54 7.84 8.31 -2.98
C GLN A 54 6.59 7.61 -2.43
N CYS A 55 5.96 6.70 -3.21
CA CYS A 55 4.82 5.91 -2.74
C CYS A 55 5.20 5.02 -1.56
N ILE A 56 6.35 4.34 -1.63
CA ILE A 56 6.86 3.55 -0.51
C ILE A 56 7.10 4.45 0.70
N ARG A 57 7.78 5.60 0.53
CA ARG A 57 7.98 6.55 1.63
C ARG A 57 6.66 6.94 2.28
N ARG A 58 5.65 7.31 1.50
CA ARG A 58 4.31 7.66 2.01
C ARG A 58 3.74 6.58 2.93
N ARG A 59 3.91 5.30 2.61
CA ARG A 59 3.43 4.18 3.45
C ARG A 59 4.13 4.06 4.79
N PHE A 60 5.44 4.31 4.82
CA PHE A 60 6.15 4.37 6.08
C PHE A 60 5.69 5.58 6.90
N GLU A 61 5.43 6.71 6.24
CA GLU A 61 4.94 7.93 6.89
C GLU A 61 3.51 7.80 7.44
N GLU A 62 2.64 7.01 6.80
CA GLU A 62 1.30 6.67 7.31
C GLU A 62 1.35 6.03 8.71
N ASN A 63 2.45 5.38 9.07
CA ASN A 63 2.65 4.73 10.36
C ASN A 63 3.63 5.49 11.28
N ARG A 64 3.98 6.75 10.95
CA ARG A 64 4.99 7.54 11.68
C ARG A 64 4.70 7.67 13.17
N TYR A 65 3.43 7.78 13.55
CA TYR A 65 3.00 8.06 14.92
C TYR A 65 2.73 6.80 15.76
N VAL A 66 3.01 5.60 15.23
CA VAL A 66 2.89 4.36 16.00
C VAL A 66 4.05 4.28 16.99
N SER A 67 3.75 4.27 18.28
CA SER A 67 4.74 4.22 19.37
C SER A 67 4.91 2.83 19.99
N ASP A 68 3.87 1.99 19.96
CA ASP A 68 3.92 0.65 20.54
C ASP A 68 4.88 -0.26 19.74
N THR A 69 5.87 -0.82 20.45
CA THR A 69 6.92 -1.66 19.85
C THR A 69 6.34 -2.93 19.23
N ARG A 70 5.33 -3.54 19.85
CA ARG A 70 4.71 -4.77 19.31
C ARG A 70 3.94 -4.49 18.03
N SER A 71 3.23 -3.37 17.99
CA SER A 71 2.56 -2.89 16.77
C SER A 71 3.58 -2.61 15.65
N ILE A 72 4.72 -2.00 15.96
CA ILE A 72 5.81 -1.78 14.99
C ILE A 72 6.34 -3.12 14.45
N ASP A 73 6.59 -4.10 15.31
CA ASP A 73 7.07 -5.43 14.88
C ASP A 73 6.09 -6.11 13.93
N HIS A 74 4.79 -6.04 14.23
CA HIS A 74 3.76 -6.57 13.36
C HIS A 74 3.76 -5.87 11.98
N LEU A 75 3.89 -4.53 11.96
CA LEU A 75 4.00 -3.76 10.71
C LEU A 75 5.26 -4.12 9.92
N VAL A 76 6.40 -4.31 10.60
CA VAL A 76 7.65 -4.74 9.96
C VAL A 76 7.50 -6.13 9.38
N LEU A 77 6.92 -7.08 10.12
CA LEU A 77 6.67 -8.44 9.65
C LEU A 77 5.81 -8.43 8.38
N ARG A 78 4.68 -7.72 8.40
CA ARG A 78 3.82 -7.57 7.23
C ARG A 78 4.57 -6.93 6.06
N GLY A 79 5.32 -5.86 6.31
CA GLY A 79 6.11 -5.20 5.26
C GLY A 79 7.22 -6.07 4.68
N ARG A 80 7.77 -7.01 5.45
CA ARG A 80 8.73 -8.03 4.99
C ARG A 80 8.06 -9.07 4.11
N GLN A 81 6.87 -9.55 4.48
CA GLN A 81 6.07 -10.48 3.67
C GLN A 81 5.69 -9.84 2.34
N GLU A 82 5.19 -8.61 2.36
CA GLU A 82 4.87 -7.84 1.15
C GLU A 82 6.07 -7.66 0.22
N TYR A 83 7.25 -7.38 0.79
CA TYR A 83 8.49 -7.26 0.01
C TYR A 83 8.89 -8.59 -0.63
N GLN A 84 8.79 -9.69 0.13
CA GLN A 84 9.10 -11.03 -0.34
C GLN A 84 8.16 -11.45 -1.48
N GLU A 85 6.85 -11.28 -1.30
CA GLU A 85 5.83 -11.55 -2.33
C GLU A 85 6.08 -10.72 -3.59
N THR A 86 6.46 -9.45 -3.43
CA THR A 86 6.74 -8.55 -4.55
C THR A 86 7.98 -9.01 -5.32
N MET A 87 9.11 -9.24 -4.63
CA MET A 87 10.38 -9.62 -5.27
C MET A 87 10.42 -11.03 -5.83
N ASN A 88 9.61 -11.93 -5.29
CA ASN A 88 9.49 -13.29 -5.82
C ASN A 88 8.44 -13.41 -6.93
N PHE A 89 7.85 -12.28 -7.36
CA PHE A 89 6.83 -12.23 -8.39
C PHE A 89 5.60 -13.11 -8.07
N TRP A 90 5.17 -13.08 -6.81
CA TRP A 90 3.95 -13.78 -6.36
C TRP A 90 2.70 -12.90 -6.48
N LYS A 91 2.87 -11.60 -6.74
CA LYS A 91 1.78 -10.65 -6.95
C LYS A 91 1.55 -10.42 -8.44
N ASN A 92 0.34 -9.96 -8.77
CA ASN A 92 0.03 -9.38 -10.09
C ASN A 92 0.27 -7.86 -10.11
N THR A 93 0.45 -7.30 -11.30
CA THR A 93 0.64 -5.85 -11.52
C THR A 93 -0.46 -5.00 -10.89
N ASP A 94 -1.72 -5.44 -10.92
CA ASP A 94 -2.85 -4.73 -10.30
C ASP A 94 -2.71 -4.61 -8.78
N HIS A 95 -2.12 -5.61 -8.12
CA HIS A 95 -1.84 -5.52 -6.69
C HIS A 95 -0.77 -4.46 -6.41
N ILE A 96 0.24 -4.33 -7.27
CA ILE A 96 1.26 -3.28 -7.12
C ILE A 96 0.64 -1.91 -7.38
N MET A 97 -0.09 -1.73 -8.48
CA MET A 97 -0.65 -0.42 -8.84
C MET A 97 -1.78 0.00 -7.89
N GLY A 98 -2.74 -0.88 -7.64
CA GLY A 98 -3.94 -0.60 -6.85
C GLY A 98 -3.74 -0.75 -5.35
N ILE A 99 -3.01 -1.77 -4.89
CA ILE A 99 -2.77 -1.94 -3.46
C ILE A 99 -1.50 -1.22 -3.06
N LEU A 100 -0.35 -1.34 -3.75
CA LEU A 100 0.93 -0.80 -3.27
C LEU A 100 1.11 0.71 -3.54
N LEU A 101 0.82 1.17 -4.75
CA LEU A 101 1.14 2.53 -5.19
C LEU A 101 -0.02 3.51 -5.07
N ALA A 102 -1.27 3.03 -5.06
CA ALA A 102 -2.42 3.90 -4.96
C ALA A 102 -2.43 4.68 -3.63
N PRO A 103 -2.72 5.98 -3.67
CA PRO A 103 -2.88 6.77 -2.45
C PRO A 103 -4.07 6.24 -1.65
N LYS A 104 -3.84 5.86 -0.39
CA LYS A 104 -4.92 5.53 0.53
C LYS A 104 -5.58 6.82 1.05
N GLY A 105 -6.90 6.85 1.03
CA GLY A 105 -7.73 7.95 1.53
C GLY A 105 -8.53 8.66 0.45
N ARG A 106 -9.71 9.17 0.83
CA ARG A 106 -10.46 10.07 -0.06
C ARG A 106 -9.68 11.37 -0.22
N PRO A 107 -9.67 11.99 -1.41
CA PRO A 107 -9.11 13.33 -1.57
C PRO A 107 -9.73 14.26 -0.53
N GLN A 108 -8.92 15.16 0.04
CA GLN A 108 -9.43 16.15 0.99
C GLN A 108 -10.39 17.07 0.24
N ARG A 109 -11.69 16.90 0.50
CA ARG A 109 -12.76 17.73 -0.08
C ARG A 109 -13.13 18.81 0.91
N SER A 110 -13.36 20.03 0.42
CA SER A 110 -13.93 21.09 1.25
C SER A 110 -15.32 20.68 1.74
N PHE A 111 -15.79 21.27 2.84
CA PHE A 111 -17.15 21.05 3.33
C PHE A 111 -18.19 21.26 2.22
N LEU A 112 -18.05 22.36 1.47
CA LEU A 112 -18.97 22.74 0.39
C LEU A 112 -18.91 21.78 -0.81
N GLN A 113 -17.74 21.22 -1.13
CA GLN A 113 -17.62 20.16 -2.14
C GLN A 113 -18.34 18.88 -1.70
N LYS A 114 -18.21 18.48 -0.43
CA LYS A 114 -18.96 17.33 0.13
C LYS A 114 -20.47 17.59 0.10
N PHE A 115 -20.89 18.79 0.50
CA PHE A 115 -22.28 19.21 0.52
C PHE A 115 -22.92 19.14 -0.88
N TYR A 116 -22.26 19.68 -1.91
CA TYR A 116 -22.81 19.63 -3.28
C TYR A 116 -22.87 18.22 -3.87
N GLU A 117 -21.93 17.34 -3.55
CA GLU A 117 -21.99 15.94 -3.99
C GLU A 117 -23.22 15.23 -3.42
N GLU A 118 -23.54 15.44 -2.14
CA GLU A 118 -24.71 14.82 -1.50
C GLU A 118 -26.03 15.38 -2.05
N VAL A 119 -26.13 16.71 -2.24
CA VAL A 119 -27.34 17.33 -2.82
C VAL A 119 -27.57 16.87 -4.26
N ASN A 120 -26.51 16.73 -5.06
CA ASN A 120 -26.65 16.30 -6.45
C ASN A 120 -27.06 14.81 -6.56
N LEU A 121 -26.62 13.96 -5.62
CA LEU A 121 -27.08 12.57 -5.52
C LEU A 121 -28.57 12.50 -5.16
N VAL A 122 -29.03 13.32 -4.21
CA VAL A 122 -30.46 13.38 -3.84
C VAL A 122 -31.33 13.87 -5.00
N LEU A 123 -30.88 14.90 -5.72
CA LEU A 123 -31.58 15.42 -6.90
C LEU A 123 -31.57 14.44 -8.08
N ALA A 124 -30.52 13.63 -8.22
CA ALA A 124 -30.45 12.58 -9.25
C ALA A 124 -31.45 11.44 -8.97
N ILE A 125 -31.64 11.06 -7.70
CA ILE A 125 -32.64 10.07 -7.29
C ILE A 125 -34.06 10.61 -7.51
N GLN A 126 -34.29 11.90 -7.25
CA GLN A 126 -35.61 12.53 -7.43
C GLN A 126 -35.98 12.75 -8.91
N ARG A 127 -35.00 12.88 -9.82
CA ARG A 127 -35.25 13.09 -11.25
C ARG A 127 -35.54 11.81 -12.05
N HIS A 128 -35.23 10.62 -11.53
CA HIS A 128 -35.54 9.34 -12.19
C HIS A 128 -35.98 8.25 -11.20
N PRO A 129 -37.29 8.08 -10.93
CA PRO A 129 -37.78 7.01 -10.07
C PRO A 129 -37.77 5.60 -10.72
N ARG A 130 -37.49 5.49 -12.03
CA ARG A 130 -37.38 4.20 -12.74
C ARG A 130 -36.31 4.25 -13.83
N GLY A 131 -35.33 3.35 -13.76
CA GLY A 131 -34.31 3.17 -14.80
C GLY A 131 -33.02 2.49 -14.33
N TRP A 132 -33.12 1.29 -13.74
CA TRP A 132 -31.97 0.40 -13.47
C TRP A 132 -31.63 -0.47 -14.70
N GLU A 133 -31.80 0.04 -15.91
CA GLU A 133 -31.38 -0.63 -17.14
C GLU A 133 -30.69 0.36 -18.06
N GLN A 134 -29.37 0.46 -17.92
CA GLN A 134 -28.39 0.37 -19.01
C GLN A 134 -27.05 0.94 -18.53
N GLY A 135 -26.00 0.18 -18.82
CA GLY A 135 -24.73 0.21 -18.13
C GLY A 135 -24.01 1.55 -18.15
N LYS A 136 -23.38 1.87 -17.01
CA LYS A 136 -22.17 2.69 -16.98
C LYS A 136 -21.09 1.98 -16.16
N PRO A 137 -19.88 1.80 -16.71
CA PRO A 137 -18.75 1.26 -15.99
C PRO A 137 -18.17 2.36 -15.10
N TRP A 138 -18.00 2.07 -13.81
CA TRP A 138 -17.38 3.00 -12.87
C TRP A 138 -15.86 2.97 -13.07
N LEU A 139 -15.33 4.03 -13.70
CA LEU A 139 -13.97 4.53 -13.46
C LEU A 139 -13.96 5.34 -12.15
#